data_AF-A0A2N1XAA8-F1
#
_entry.id   AF-A0A2N1XAA8-F1
#
_cell.length_a   1.000
_cell.length_b   1.000
_cell.length_c   1.000
_cell.angle_alpha   90.00
_cell.angle_beta   90.00
_cell.angle_gamma   90.00
#
_symmetry.space_group_name_H-M   'P 1'
#
loop_
_entity.id
_entity.type
_entity.pdbx_description
1 polymer ?
#
loop_
_entity_poly.entity_id
_entity_poly.type
_entity_poly.pdbx_seq_one_letter_code
_entity_poly.pdbx_strand_id
1 'polypeptide(L)'
;MNFQSWPLIAALALAFGANAQETQPVEMPRWEQLSPAQREALSTPLRERWNQAAYEQRLRWLRQAERWQHLSPEDRKAARKGLRAYRQADPQTREKLRDVFRNLRDASPEQRAVLREKWRSLSPEQRKQWLDAGGPGVAPPPEE
;
A
#
# COMPACT_ATOMS: atom_id res chain seq x y z
N MET A 1 -19.88 37.33 -1.65
CA MET A 1 -20.83 37.14 -2.76
C MET A 1 -20.64 38.29 -3.73
N ASN A 2 -20.11 38.04 -4.92
CA ASN A 2 -20.08 39.02 -6.02
C ASN A 2 -20.32 38.26 -7.33
N PHE A 3 -21.51 38.45 -7.88
CA PHE A 3 -21.91 38.08 -9.24
C PHE A 3 -21.73 39.33 -10.10
N GLN A 4 -20.99 39.26 -11.21
CA GLN A 4 -21.12 40.26 -12.26
C GLN A 4 -20.74 39.70 -13.64
N SER A 5 -21.78 39.29 -14.36
CA SER A 5 -22.11 39.51 -15.78
C SER A 5 -21.00 39.53 -16.85
N TRP A 6 -21.08 38.55 -17.76
CA TRP A 6 -20.46 38.53 -19.09
C TRP A 6 -21.12 39.52 -20.08
N PRO A 7 -20.37 39.94 -21.12
CA PRO A 7 -20.92 40.13 -22.46
C PRO A 7 -20.47 39.02 -23.43
N LEU A 8 -21.46 38.51 -24.17
CA LEU A 8 -21.32 37.68 -25.36
C LEU A 8 -20.60 38.44 -26.48
N ILE A 9 -19.54 37.86 -27.04
CA ILE A 9 -19.20 38.05 -28.46
C ILE A 9 -19.02 36.66 -29.06
N ALA A 10 -20.00 36.25 -29.84
CA ALA A 10 -19.84 35.17 -30.80
C ALA A 10 -19.19 35.75 -32.06
N ALA A 11 -18.02 35.22 -32.43
CA ALA A 11 -17.47 35.34 -33.77
C ALA A 11 -16.89 33.98 -34.17
N LEU A 12 -17.50 33.40 -35.20
CA LEU A 12 -17.18 32.11 -35.81
C LEU A 12 -16.26 32.36 -37.02
N ALA A 13 -15.07 31.77 -37.05
CA ALA A 13 -14.38 31.44 -38.30
C ALA A 13 -13.30 30.37 -38.08
N LEU A 14 -13.44 29.30 -38.84
CA LEU A 14 -12.60 28.11 -38.96
C LEU A 14 -11.15 28.44 -39.37
N ALA A 15 -10.17 27.82 -38.71
CA ALA A 15 -9.17 26.94 -39.34
C ALA A 15 -7.94 26.70 -38.43
N PHE A 16 -7.55 25.43 -38.37
CA PHE A 16 -6.25 24.89 -37.93
C PHE A 16 -5.86 24.94 -36.46
N GLY A 17 -5.72 23.74 -35.92
CA GLY A 17 -5.04 23.45 -34.68
C GLY A 17 -5.98 22.88 -33.63
N ALA A 18 -6.50 21.68 -33.88
CA ALA A 18 -6.69 20.75 -32.78
C ALA A 18 -5.32 20.58 -32.11
N ASN A 19 -4.98 21.48 -31.19
CA ASN A 19 -4.07 21.15 -30.12
C ASN A 19 -4.86 20.19 -29.22
N ALA A 20 -5.05 18.96 -29.71
CA ALA A 20 -4.86 17.83 -28.85
C ALA A 20 -3.44 18.04 -28.31
N GLN A 21 -3.34 18.73 -27.17
CA GLN A 21 -2.23 18.46 -26.27
C GLN A 21 -2.39 16.98 -25.98
N GLU A 22 -1.73 16.15 -26.79
CA GLU A 22 -1.37 14.81 -26.42
C GLU A 22 -0.78 15.00 -25.03
N THR A 23 -1.57 14.64 -24.01
CA THR A 23 -1.07 14.51 -22.66
C THR A 23 0.04 13.50 -22.80
N GLN A 24 1.28 13.97 -22.95
CA GLN A 24 2.43 13.09 -23.04
C GLN A 24 2.30 12.19 -21.81
N PRO A 25 2.16 10.87 -22.00
CA PRO A 25 2.03 9.98 -20.87
C PRO A 25 3.26 10.27 -20.01
N VAL A 26 3.07 10.72 -18.77
CA VAL A 26 4.16 11.01 -17.84
C VAL A 26 5.05 9.77 -17.85
N GLU A 27 6.17 9.85 -18.56
CA GLU A 27 6.97 8.66 -18.83
C GLU A 27 7.62 8.26 -17.51
N MET A 28 7.20 7.12 -16.97
CA MET A 28 7.76 6.63 -15.72
C MET A 28 9.21 6.23 -15.94
N PRO A 29 10.11 6.58 -14.98
CA PRO A 29 11.52 6.25 -15.11
C PRO A 29 11.69 4.74 -15.34
N ARG A 30 12.57 4.40 -16.29
CA ARG A 30 13.00 3.01 -16.49
C ARG A 30 13.73 2.52 -15.25
N TRP A 31 13.84 1.21 -15.09
CA TRP A 31 14.48 0.62 -13.90
C TRP A 31 15.87 1.22 -13.61
N GLU A 32 16.68 1.46 -14.65
CA GLU A 32 18.04 2.02 -14.52
C GLU A 32 18.06 3.52 -14.17
N GLN A 33 16.94 4.22 -14.34
CA GLN A 33 16.77 5.63 -13.96
C GLN A 33 16.24 5.79 -12.53
N LEU A 34 15.90 4.69 -11.84
CA LEU A 34 15.51 4.72 -10.44
C LEU A 34 16.72 4.98 -9.54
N SER A 35 16.50 5.78 -8.48
CA SER A 35 17.54 6.02 -7.48
C SER A 35 18.02 4.70 -6.84
N PRO A 36 19.28 4.62 -6.36
CA PRO A 36 19.79 3.43 -5.70
C PRO A 36 18.90 2.96 -4.53
N ALA A 37 18.42 3.91 -3.72
CA ALA A 37 17.51 3.61 -2.61
C ALA A 37 16.18 2.99 -3.09
N GLN A 38 15.58 3.52 -4.17
CA GLN A 38 14.34 2.97 -4.73
C GLN A 38 14.55 1.55 -5.25
N ARG A 39 15.67 1.30 -5.95
CA ARG A 39 15.99 -0.05 -6.43
C ARG A 39 16.22 -1.05 -5.31
N GLU A 40 16.86 -0.65 -4.22
CA GLU A 40 17.09 -1.52 -3.05
C GLU A 40 15.78 -1.88 -2.32
N ALA A 41 14.83 -0.94 -2.26
CA ALA A 41 13.54 -1.17 -1.63
C ALA A 41 12.58 -2.01 -2.50
N LEU A 42 12.83 -2.13 -3.80
CA LEU A 42 12.10 -3.00 -4.71
C LEU A 42 12.71 -4.42 -4.69
N SER A 43 11.87 -5.45 -4.77
CA SER A 43 12.36 -6.83 -4.78
C SER A 43 13.02 -7.20 -6.11
N THR A 44 13.99 -8.11 -6.10
CA THR A 44 14.70 -8.56 -7.32
C THR A 44 13.77 -9.00 -8.46
N PRO A 45 12.68 -9.78 -8.22
CA PRO A 45 11.75 -10.16 -9.29
C PRO A 45 10.94 -9.00 -9.89
N LEU A 46 10.94 -7.82 -9.25
CA LEU A 46 10.32 -6.62 -9.80
C LEU A 46 11.19 -5.97 -10.88
N ARG A 47 12.52 -6.17 -10.85
CA ARG A 47 13.45 -5.60 -11.84
C ARG A 47 13.05 -5.94 -13.27
N GLU A 48 12.83 -7.23 -13.53
CA GLU A 48 12.54 -7.76 -14.87
C GLU A 48 11.19 -7.24 -15.42
N ARG A 49 10.19 -7.11 -14.54
CA ARG A 49 8.84 -6.69 -14.92
C ARG A 49 8.62 -5.17 -14.84
N TRP A 50 9.53 -4.42 -14.25
CA TRP A 50 9.36 -2.98 -14.01
C TRP A 50 9.05 -2.23 -15.31
N ASN A 51 9.89 -2.40 -16.32
CA ASN A 51 9.78 -1.70 -17.61
C ASN A 51 8.55 -2.16 -18.43
N GLN A 52 7.96 -3.32 -18.12
CA GLN A 52 6.77 -3.85 -18.79
C GLN A 52 5.48 -3.51 -18.04
N ALA A 53 5.58 -3.08 -16.78
CA ALA A 53 4.42 -2.74 -15.97
C ALA A 53 3.80 -1.42 -16.43
N ALA A 54 2.47 -1.35 -16.36
CA ALA A 54 1.71 -0.12 -16.57
C ALA A 54 2.07 0.96 -15.54
N TYR A 55 1.81 2.23 -15.89
CA TYR A 55 2.07 3.42 -15.07
C TYR A 55 1.58 3.25 -13.61
N GLU A 56 0.31 2.91 -13.44
CA GLU A 56 -0.33 2.72 -12.13
C GLU A 56 0.37 1.65 -11.28
N GLN A 57 0.84 0.58 -11.92
CA GLN A 57 1.52 -0.51 -11.22
C GLN A 57 2.91 -0.08 -10.74
N ARG A 58 3.65 0.68 -11.55
CA ARG A 58 4.94 1.27 -11.16
C ARG A 58 4.77 2.26 -10.01
N LEU A 59 3.77 3.13 -10.08
CA LEU A 59 3.44 4.06 -9.00
C LEU A 59 3.13 3.33 -7.69
N ARG A 60 2.31 2.27 -7.74
CA ARG A 60 2.04 1.45 -6.55
C ARG A 60 3.34 0.90 -5.96
N TRP A 61 4.22 0.34 -6.77
CA TRP A 61 5.50 -0.19 -6.28
C TRP A 61 6.39 0.87 -5.68
N LEU A 62 6.50 2.07 -6.26
CA LEU A 62 7.27 3.17 -5.66
C LEU A 62 6.69 3.60 -4.32
N ARG A 63 5.36 3.72 -4.20
CA ARG A 63 4.73 4.00 -2.91
C ARG A 63 5.02 2.92 -1.87
N GLN A 64 5.12 1.64 -2.26
CA GLN A 64 5.54 0.59 -1.33
C GLN A 64 7.01 0.75 -0.93
N ALA A 65 7.88 1.03 -1.91
CA ALA A 65 9.31 1.19 -1.72
C ALA A 65 9.63 2.36 -0.78
N GLU A 66 8.97 3.50 -0.96
CA GLU A 66 9.07 4.67 -0.08
C GLU A 66 8.66 4.33 1.36
N ARG A 67 7.51 3.66 1.55
CA ARG A 67 7.11 3.22 2.89
C ARG A 67 8.11 2.27 3.52
N TRP A 68 8.72 1.39 2.72
CA TRP A 68 9.77 0.50 3.19
C TRP A 68 11.04 1.27 3.62
N GLN A 69 11.41 2.33 2.90
CA GLN A 69 12.53 3.19 3.24
C GLN A 69 12.29 3.98 4.53
N HIS A 70 11.05 4.36 4.83
CA HIS A 70 10.70 5.04 6.08
C HIS A 70 10.62 4.11 7.30
N LEU A 71 10.69 2.78 7.12
CA LEU A 71 10.78 1.85 8.26
C LEU A 71 12.16 1.90 8.91
N SER A 72 12.20 1.85 10.24
CA SER A 72 13.44 1.68 11.00
C SER A 72 14.11 0.33 10.67
N PRO A 73 15.43 0.18 10.89
CA PRO A 73 16.11 -1.10 10.68
C PRO A 73 15.48 -2.27 11.45
N GLU A 74 14.99 -2.01 12.67
CA GLU A 74 14.31 -3.01 13.50
C GLU A 74 12.94 -3.39 12.92
N ASP A 75 12.16 -2.42 12.47
CA ASP A 75 10.86 -2.67 11.82
C ASP A 75 11.04 -3.47 10.52
N ARG A 76 12.08 -3.16 9.73
CA ARG A 76 12.41 -3.95 8.52
C ARG A 76 12.78 -5.39 8.88
N LYS A 77 13.53 -5.60 9.97
CA LYS A 77 13.88 -6.95 10.46
C LYS A 77 12.63 -7.72 10.89
N ALA A 78 11.73 -7.07 11.63
CA ALA A 78 10.46 -7.64 12.06
C ALA A 78 9.56 -7.99 10.85
N ALA A 79 9.43 -7.07 9.88
CA ALA A 79 8.66 -7.28 8.66
C ALA A 79 9.22 -8.45 7.82
N ARG A 80 10.56 -8.55 7.66
CA ARG A 80 11.20 -9.69 6.99
C ARG A 80 10.93 -11.02 7.70
N LYS A 81 10.95 -11.03 9.04
CA LYS A 81 10.60 -12.23 9.83
C LYS A 81 9.13 -12.61 9.63
N GLY A 82 8.21 -11.65 9.69
CA GLY A 82 6.79 -11.86 9.45
C GLY A 82 6.50 -12.40 8.05
N LEU A 83 7.17 -11.86 7.02
CA LEU A 83 7.04 -12.34 5.64
C LEU A 83 7.51 -13.79 5.48
N ARG A 84 8.60 -14.19 6.14
CA ARG A 84 9.06 -15.59 6.12
C ARG A 84 8.03 -16.52 6.76
N ALA A 85 7.49 -16.17 7.93
CA ALA A 85 6.44 -16.94 8.59
C ALA A 85 5.18 -17.05 7.71
N TYR A 86 4.74 -15.94 7.10
CA TYR A 86 3.60 -15.93 6.17
C TYR A 86 3.81 -16.85 4.95
N ARG A 87 5.02 -16.86 4.37
CA ARG A 87 5.35 -17.76 3.26
C ARG A 87 5.43 -19.23 3.67
N GLN A 88 5.65 -19.54 4.93
CA GLN A 88 5.67 -20.92 5.43
C GLN A 88 4.30 -21.40 5.90
N ALA A 89 3.39 -20.47 6.23
CA ALA A 89 2.03 -20.78 6.61
C ALA A 89 1.26 -21.49 5.47
N ASP A 90 0.35 -22.38 5.83
CA ASP A 90 -0.59 -23.03 4.93
C ASP A 90 -1.62 -22.03 4.36
N PRO A 91 -2.36 -22.39 3.28
CA PRO A 91 -3.31 -21.48 2.64
C PRO A 91 -4.39 -20.91 3.58
N GLN A 92 -4.94 -21.72 4.48
CA GLN A 92 -6.01 -21.30 5.40
C GLN A 92 -5.47 -20.31 6.44
N THR A 93 -4.29 -20.59 7.00
CA THR A 93 -3.63 -19.65 7.91
C THR A 93 -3.30 -18.32 7.21
N ARG A 94 -2.85 -18.36 5.95
CA ARG A 94 -2.59 -17.14 5.18
C ARG A 94 -3.85 -16.30 4.97
N GLU A 95 -5.00 -16.93 4.71
CA GLU A 95 -6.28 -16.24 4.56
C GLU A 95 -6.66 -15.51 5.86
N LYS A 96 -6.63 -16.22 7.00
CA LYS A 96 -6.85 -15.60 8.33
C LYS A 96 -5.94 -14.39 8.57
N LEU A 97 -4.64 -14.52 8.27
CA LEU A 97 -3.68 -13.43 8.41
C LEU A 97 -3.98 -12.24 7.47
N ARG A 98 -4.48 -12.50 6.25
CA ARG A 98 -4.89 -11.44 5.32
C ARG A 98 -6.09 -10.67 5.83
N ASP A 99 -7.04 -11.36 6.45
CA ASP A 99 -8.23 -10.70 7.00
C ASP A 99 -7.89 -9.87 8.23
N VAL A 100 -7.10 -10.41 9.17
CA VAL A 100 -6.55 -9.63 10.28
C VAL A 100 -5.83 -8.38 9.78
N PHE A 101 -4.96 -8.51 8.76
CA PHE A 101 -4.26 -7.37 8.20
C PHE A 101 -5.21 -6.32 7.59
N ARG A 102 -6.27 -6.77 6.90
CA ARG A 102 -7.29 -5.89 6.32
C ARG A 102 -8.01 -5.09 7.41
N ASN A 103 -8.46 -5.78 8.45
CA ASN A 103 -9.18 -5.16 9.57
C ASN A 103 -8.30 -4.18 10.34
N LEU A 104 -7.04 -4.54 10.58
CA LEU A 104 -6.08 -3.63 11.21
C LEU A 104 -5.72 -2.43 10.33
N ARG A 105 -5.76 -2.55 9.00
CA ARG A 105 -5.50 -1.42 8.10
C ARG A 105 -6.64 -0.40 8.16
N ASP A 106 -7.86 -0.87 8.33
CA ASP A 106 -9.06 -0.04 8.33
C ASP A 106 -9.33 0.57 9.73
N ALA A 107 -8.66 0.07 10.77
CA ALA A 107 -8.67 0.62 12.14
C ALA A 107 -7.80 1.89 12.30
N SER A 108 -8.20 2.79 13.20
CA SER A 108 -7.43 3.98 13.57
C SER A 108 -6.07 3.64 14.21
N PRO A 109 -5.07 4.54 14.16
CA PRO A 109 -3.77 4.32 14.79
C PRO A 109 -3.87 3.94 16.28
N GLU A 110 -4.80 4.56 17.00
CA GLU A 110 -5.05 4.35 18.44
C GLU A 110 -5.62 2.95 18.68
N GLN A 111 -6.64 2.55 17.92
CA GLN A 111 -7.21 1.20 18.00
C GLN A 111 -6.16 0.14 17.69
N ARG A 112 -5.31 0.36 16.68
CA ARG A 112 -4.21 -0.55 16.34
C ARG A 112 -3.19 -0.64 17.47
N ALA A 113 -2.92 0.45 18.20
CA ALA A 113 -2.04 0.43 19.36
C ALA A 113 -2.63 -0.46 20.47
N VAL A 114 -3.90 -0.29 20.81
CA VAL A 114 -4.61 -1.11 21.81
C VAL A 114 -4.59 -2.59 21.42
N LEU A 115 -4.94 -2.92 20.16
CA LEU A 115 -4.96 -4.30 19.67
C LEU A 115 -3.56 -4.94 19.70
N ARG A 116 -2.51 -4.18 19.35
CA ARG A 116 -1.12 -4.67 19.46
C ARG A 116 -0.72 -4.94 20.90
N GLU A 117 -1.14 -4.09 21.83
CA GLU A 117 -0.82 -4.28 23.24
C GLU A 117 -1.52 -5.49 23.83
N LYS A 118 -2.81 -5.66 23.53
CA LYS A 118 -3.54 -6.88 23.85
C LYS A 118 -2.88 -8.12 23.25
N TRP A 119 -2.47 -8.07 21.98
CA TRP A 119 -1.76 -9.19 21.37
C TRP A 119 -0.46 -9.55 22.12
N ARG A 120 0.28 -8.55 22.61
CA ARG A 120 1.52 -8.78 23.37
C ARG A 120 1.29 -9.41 24.73
N SER A 121 0.18 -9.11 25.41
CA SER A 121 -0.15 -9.69 26.72
C SER A 121 -0.61 -11.14 26.65
N LEU A 122 -1.15 -11.59 25.52
CA LEU A 122 -1.66 -12.96 25.36
C LEU A 122 -0.56 -14.02 25.23
N SER A 123 -0.83 -15.21 25.77
CA SER A 123 -0.05 -16.43 25.56
C SER A 123 -0.09 -16.91 24.10
N PRO A 124 0.84 -17.78 23.67
CA PRO A 124 0.80 -18.36 22.32
C PRO A 124 -0.54 -19.05 21.99
N GLU A 125 -1.11 -19.77 22.95
CA GLU A 125 -2.38 -20.48 22.84
C GLU A 125 -3.55 -19.50 22.68
N GLN A 126 -3.59 -18.44 23.51
CA GLN A 126 -4.59 -17.38 23.40
C GLN A 126 -4.48 -16.62 22.08
N ARG A 127 -3.27 -16.32 21.61
CA ARG A 127 -3.06 -15.72 20.28
C ARG A 127 -3.62 -16.59 19.17
N LYS A 128 -3.43 -17.91 19.26
CA LYS A 128 -4.00 -18.85 18.30
C LYS A 128 -5.52 -18.84 18.36
N GLN A 129 -6.10 -18.93 19.55
CA GLN A 129 -7.55 -18.84 19.74
C GLN A 129 -8.13 -17.54 19.16
N TRP A 130 -7.47 -16.41 19.39
CA TRP A 130 -7.91 -15.14 18.85
C TRP A 130 -7.89 -15.14 17.32
N LEU A 131 -6.82 -15.65 16.69
CA LEU A 131 -6.75 -15.79 15.23
C LEU A 131 -7.80 -16.75 14.68
N ASP A 132 -8.10 -17.84 15.39
CA ASP A 132 -9.12 -18.80 14.99
C ASP A 132 -10.53 -18.21 15.08
N ALA A 133 -10.78 -17.29 16.02
CA ALA A 133 -12.02 -16.53 16.13
C ALA A 133 -12.15 -15.38 15.09
N GLY A 134 -11.12 -15.12 14.27
CA GLY A 134 -11.10 -14.05 13.26
C GLY A 134 -10.08 -12.95 13.52
N GLY A 135 -9.48 -12.94 14.71
CA GLY A 135 -8.34 -12.11 15.09
C GLY A 135 -8.65 -10.66 15.48
N PRO A 136 -7.60 -9.87 15.73
CA PRO A 136 -7.73 -8.49 16.17
C PRO A 136 -8.57 -7.63 15.21
N GLY A 137 -9.57 -6.93 15.76
CA GLY A 137 -10.47 -6.07 15.00
C GLY A 137 -11.72 -6.75 14.45
N VAL A 138 -11.87 -8.07 14.64
CA VAL A 138 -13.10 -8.82 14.31
C VAL A 138 -13.71 -9.45 15.55
N ALA A 139 -12.91 -10.22 16.28
CA ALA A 139 -13.34 -10.89 17.50
C ALA A 139 -12.78 -10.17 18.73
N PRO A 140 -13.50 -10.21 19.87
CA PRO A 140 -12.91 -9.79 21.13
C PRO A 140 -11.69 -10.65 21.45
N PRO A 141 -10.67 -10.10 22.14
CA PRO A 141 -9.56 -10.92 22.63
C PRO A 141 -10.10 -12.00 23.57
N PRO A 142 -9.48 -13.20 23.61
CA PRO A 142 -9.83 -14.22 24.59
C PRO A 142 -9.63 -13.68 26.01
N GLU A 143 -10.50 -14.10 26.93
CA GLU A 143 -10.40 -13.76 28.35
C GLU A 143 -9.16 -14.40 28.98
N GLU A 144 -8.63 -13.76 30.02
CA GLU A 144 -7.43 -14.20 30.76
C GLU A 144 -7.66 -15.51 31.53
#